data_AF-A0A2K0UH73-F1
#
_entry.id   AF-A0A2K0UH73-F1
#
_cell.length_a   1.000
_cell.length_b   1.000
_cell.length_c   1.000
_cell.angle_alpha   90.00
_cell.angle_beta   90.00
_cell.angle_gamma   90.00
#
_symmetry.space_group_name_H-M   'P 1'
#
loop_
_entity.id
_entity.type
_entity.pdbx_description
1 polymer ?
#
loop_
_entity_poly.entity_id
_entity_poly.type
_entity_poly.pdbx_seq_one_letter_code
_entity_poly.pdbx_strand_id
1 'polypeptide(L)'
;MVKFEPIPPPSKLESPTIPANRGLVAIGEPEYYTVTDKVHTLPAGLWDSNVESTNEFVNLEKGVFVRLYSPLNVVMETVWTVRENESGGIELVEDVLIKASRLLVGTVKNMCSTNWTTFHGKIVNLMKESSASS
;
A
#
# COMPACT_ATOMS: atom_id res chain seq x y z
N MET A 1 10.17 5.91 3.67
CA MET A 1 9.47 7.19 3.48
C MET A 1 10.33 8.35 3.92
N VAL A 2 10.54 9.30 3.00
CA VAL A 2 11.21 10.58 3.24
C VAL A 2 10.20 11.68 3.53
N LYS A 3 9.11 11.74 2.74
CA LYS A 3 8.00 12.69 2.93
C LYS A 3 6.71 12.16 2.29
N PHE A 4 5.58 12.69 2.74
CA PHE A 4 4.28 12.54 2.08
C PHE A 4 3.51 13.87 2.14
N GLU A 5 2.74 14.15 1.10
CA GLU A 5 1.97 15.40 0.95
C GLU A 5 0.59 15.07 0.36
N PRO A 6 -0.52 15.58 0.92
CA PRO A 6 -1.85 15.38 0.35
C PRO A 6 -1.96 16.13 -0.99
N ILE A 7 -2.64 15.52 -1.95
CA ILE A 7 -2.87 16.11 -3.28
C ILE A 7 -4.35 16.01 -3.65
N PRO A 8 -4.86 16.88 -4.55
CA PRO A 8 -6.20 16.69 -5.10
C PRO A 8 -6.27 15.40 -5.95
N PRO A 9 -7.48 14.86 -6.18
CA PRO A 9 -7.70 13.72 -7.07
C PRO A 9 -7.01 13.93 -8.43
N PRO A 10 -6.11 13.01 -8.86
CA PRO A 10 -5.40 13.16 -10.12
C PRO A 10 -6.34 13.07 -11.33
N SER A 11 -6.30 14.08 -12.21
CA SER A 11 -7.18 14.19 -13.39
C SER A 11 -7.02 13.07 -14.43
N LYS A 12 -5.91 12.32 -14.39
CA LYS A 12 -5.59 11.22 -15.31
C LYS A 12 -5.80 9.83 -14.72
N LEU A 13 -6.15 9.71 -13.44
CA LEU A 13 -6.55 8.43 -12.88
C LEU A 13 -7.98 8.16 -13.34
N GLU A 14 -8.14 7.29 -14.34
CA GLU A 14 -9.44 6.68 -14.62
C GLU A 14 -9.99 6.16 -13.31
N SER A 15 -11.16 6.65 -12.88
CA SER A 15 -11.74 6.44 -11.54
C SER A 15 -11.54 5.01 -11.08
N PRO A 16 -10.55 4.74 -10.23
CA PRO A 16 -10.22 3.38 -9.90
C PRO A 16 -11.08 2.96 -8.72
N THR A 17 -12.27 2.45 -9.04
CA THR A 17 -13.05 1.67 -8.10
C THR A 17 -12.19 0.49 -7.65
N ILE A 18 -12.21 0.22 -6.34
CA ILE A 18 -11.57 -0.95 -5.74
C ILE A 18 -11.91 -2.17 -6.61
N PRO A 19 -10.96 -3.07 -6.93
CA PRO A 19 -11.23 -4.16 -7.87
C PRO A 19 -12.48 -4.96 -7.48
N ALA A 20 -13.55 -4.85 -8.28
CA ALA A 20 -14.86 -5.41 -7.96
C ALA A 20 -14.83 -6.94 -7.76
N ASN A 21 -13.86 -7.61 -8.40
CA ASN A 21 -13.64 -9.04 -8.30
C ASN A 21 -13.00 -9.50 -6.99
N ARG A 22 -12.65 -8.58 -6.07
CA ARG A 22 -12.09 -8.91 -4.75
C ARG A 22 -13.09 -8.84 -3.61
N GLY A 23 -14.36 -8.51 -3.89
CA GLY A 23 -15.40 -8.44 -2.87
C GLY A 23 -15.19 -7.34 -1.82
N LEU A 24 -14.48 -6.27 -2.18
CA LEU A 24 -14.14 -5.16 -1.29
C LEU A 24 -15.22 -4.07 -1.36
N VAL A 25 -15.63 -3.55 -0.21
CA VAL A 25 -16.66 -2.51 -0.09
C VAL A 25 -16.01 -1.21 0.40
N ALA A 26 -16.03 -0.18 -0.45
CA ALA A 26 -15.52 1.16 -0.11
C ALA A 26 -16.38 1.85 0.94
N ILE A 27 -15.74 2.63 1.80
CA ILE A 27 -16.39 3.58 2.69
C ILE A 27 -15.84 4.97 2.40
N GLY A 28 -16.68 5.82 1.83
CA GLY A 28 -16.34 7.21 1.53
C GLY A 28 -15.48 7.38 0.28
N GLU A 29 -14.99 8.61 0.11
CA GLU A 29 -14.15 9.00 -1.02
C GLU A 29 -12.68 8.66 -0.78
N PRO A 30 -11.90 8.37 -1.84
CA PRO A 30 -10.46 8.14 -1.70
C PRO A 30 -9.69 9.39 -1.28
N GLU A 31 -8.62 9.18 -0.52
CA GLU A 31 -7.60 10.20 -0.23
C GLU A 31 -6.37 9.98 -1.11
N TYR A 32 -5.75 11.07 -1.56
CA TYR A 32 -4.61 11.02 -2.47
C TYR A 32 -3.38 11.70 -1.86
N TYR A 33 -2.23 11.04 -2.01
CA TYR A 33 -0.96 11.53 -1.50
C TYR A 33 0.14 11.37 -2.54
N THR A 34 1.02 12.36 -2.62
CA THR A 34 2.36 12.17 -3.19
C THR A 34 3.27 11.68 -2.07
N VAL A 35 3.93 10.54 -2.27
CA VAL A 35 4.87 9.93 -1.32
C VAL A 35 6.24 9.85 -1.96
N THR A 36 7.26 10.37 -1.28
CA THR A 36 8.65 10.24 -1.69
C THR A 36 9.35 9.20 -0.82
N ASP A 37 9.85 8.14 -1.43
CA ASP A 37 10.64 7.09 -0.78
C ASP A 37 12.08 7.11 -1.24
N LYS A 38 12.99 6.74 -0.35
CA LYS A 38 14.39 6.50 -0.71
C LYS A 38 14.54 5.03 -1.03
N VAL A 39 14.78 4.71 -2.30
CA VAL A 39 14.97 3.32 -2.77
C VAL A 39 16.46 3.07 -2.95
N HIS A 40 16.99 2.14 -2.15
CA HIS A 40 18.42 1.91 -2.03
C HIS A 40 19.02 0.92 -3.03
N THR A 41 18.25 0.42 -3.99
CA THR A 41 18.78 -0.41 -5.10
C THR A 41 17.66 -0.76 -6.10
N LEU A 42 17.66 -0.14 -7.28
CA LEU A 42 17.02 -0.74 -8.46
C LEU A 42 17.97 -1.78 -9.11
N PRO A 43 17.48 -2.74 -9.92
CA PRO A 43 18.32 -3.72 -10.60
C PRO A 43 19.54 -3.08 -11.28
N ALA A 44 20.68 -3.79 -11.22
CA ALA A 44 21.98 -3.34 -11.75
C ALA A 44 22.57 -2.07 -11.10
N GLY A 45 22.18 -1.75 -9.85
CA GLY A 45 22.75 -0.60 -9.12
C GLY A 45 22.43 0.75 -9.76
N LEU A 46 21.42 0.77 -10.63
CA LEU A 46 21.16 1.89 -11.54
C LEU A 46 20.76 3.17 -10.80
N TRP A 47 20.21 3.09 -9.58
CA TRP A 47 19.72 4.27 -8.87
C TRP A 47 19.70 4.08 -7.35
N ASP A 48 20.34 5.01 -6.65
CA ASP A 48 20.07 5.37 -5.25
C ASP A 48 19.24 6.65 -5.34
N SER A 49 17.92 6.56 -5.22
CA SER A 49 17.05 7.64 -5.67
C SER A 49 15.82 7.86 -4.80
N ASN A 50 15.43 9.13 -4.74
CA ASN A 50 14.12 9.54 -4.28
C ASN A 50 13.11 9.16 -5.36
N VAL A 51 12.27 8.20 -5.06
CA VAL A 51 11.18 7.74 -5.92
C VAL A 51 9.91 8.42 -5.42
N GLU A 52 9.32 9.26 -6.25
CA GLU A 52 8.04 9.90 -5.99
C GLU A 52 6.92 9.06 -6.59
N SER A 53 5.94 8.69 -5.77
CA SER A 53 4.79 7.87 -6.17
C SER A 53 3.49 8.54 -5.76
N THR A 54 2.45 8.40 -6.56
CA THR A 54 1.09 8.78 -6.18
C THR A 54 0.41 7.61 -5.50
N ASN A 55 -0.17 7.83 -4.33
CA ASN A 55 -0.87 6.84 -3.53
C ASN A 55 -2.33 7.25 -3.40
N GLU A 56 -3.23 6.33 -3.70
CA GLU A 56 -4.66 6.41 -3.49
C GLU A 56 -5.02 5.51 -2.31
N PHE A 57 -5.64 6.07 -1.28
CA PHE A 57 -6.10 5.36 -0.09
C PHE A 57 -7.63 5.31 -0.10
N VAL A 58 -8.19 4.11 0.03
CA VAL A 58 -9.64 3.89 0.09
C VAL A 58 -9.95 3.10 1.34
N ASN A 59 -10.72 3.70 2.25
CA ASN A 59 -11.21 3.01 3.43
C ASN A 59 -12.19 1.91 3.02
N LEU A 60 -12.09 0.76 3.67
CA LEU A 60 -12.97 -0.38 3.49
C LEU A 60 -13.71 -0.65 4.81
N GLU A 61 -14.82 -1.38 4.75
CA GLU A 61 -15.55 -1.80 5.96
C GLU A 61 -14.67 -2.54 6.98
N LYS A 62 -13.73 -3.35 6.50
CA LYS A 62 -12.83 -4.15 7.35
C LYS A 62 -11.36 -3.94 7.04
N GLY A 63 -10.97 -2.75 6.61
CA GLY A 63 -9.57 -2.48 6.28
C GLY A 63 -9.35 -1.26 5.40
N VAL A 64 -8.28 -1.32 4.61
CA VAL A 64 -7.90 -0.25 3.69
C VAL A 64 -7.34 -0.85 2.40
N PHE A 65 -7.76 -0.29 1.28
CA PHE A 65 -7.15 -0.52 -0.01
C PHE A 65 -6.23 0.64 -0.35
N VAL A 66 -5.03 0.34 -0.83
CA VAL A 66 -4.08 1.34 -1.30
C VAL A 66 -3.62 0.99 -2.69
N ARG A 67 -3.64 1.99 -3.57
CA ARG A 67 -3.07 1.87 -4.90
C ARG A 67 -1.95 2.87 -5.07
N LEU A 68 -0.78 2.35 -5.42
CA LEU A 68 0.41 3.13 -5.66
C LEU A 68 0.75 3.13 -7.14
N TYR A 69 1.03 4.31 -7.67
CA TYR A 69 1.56 4.56 -9.01
C TYR A 69 2.95 5.14 -8.88
N SER A 70 3.95 4.40 -9.33
CA SER A 70 5.36 4.75 -9.22
C SER A 70 6.02 4.79 -10.60
N PRO A 71 7.17 5.48 -10.76
CA PRO A 71 7.92 5.52 -12.00
C PRO A 71 8.18 4.15 -12.62
N LEU A 72 8.54 4.15 -13.91
CA LEU A 72 8.79 2.93 -14.69
C LEU A 72 7.54 2.01 -14.79
N ASN A 73 6.36 2.61 -14.76
CA ASN A 73 5.06 1.95 -14.88
C ASN A 73 4.83 0.87 -13.83
N VAL A 74 5.30 1.10 -12.60
CA VAL A 74 5.00 0.22 -11.47
C VAL A 74 3.66 0.65 -10.87
N VAL A 75 2.70 -0.27 -10.87
CA VAL A 75 1.44 -0.13 -10.13
C VAL A 75 1.37 -1.23 -9.08
N MET A 76 1.12 -0.85 -7.85
CA MET A 76 0.91 -1.79 -6.74
C MET A 76 -0.45 -1.55 -6.13
N GLU A 77 -1.19 -2.63 -5.95
CA GLU A 77 -2.50 -2.65 -5.29
C GLU A 77 -2.36 -3.48 -4.02
N THR A 78 -2.46 -2.84 -2.87
CA THR A 78 -2.39 -3.51 -1.57
C THR A 78 -3.73 -3.43 -0.87
N VAL A 79 -4.17 -4.55 -0.30
CA VAL A 79 -5.34 -4.61 0.59
C VAL A 79 -4.84 -5.04 1.95
N TRP A 80 -5.07 -4.21 2.96
CA TRP A 80 -4.96 -4.63 4.36
C TRP A 80 -6.35 -4.90 4.89
N THR A 81 -6.59 -6.10 5.42
CA THR A 81 -7.84 -6.45 6.10
C THR A 81 -7.58 -7.05 7.48
N VAL A 82 -8.56 -6.91 8.35
CA VAL A 82 -8.59 -7.57 9.65
C VAL A 82 -9.60 -8.72 9.58
N ARG A 83 -9.17 -9.94 9.92
CA ARG A 83 -10.03 -11.13 9.92
C ARG A 83 -9.92 -11.90 11.22
N GLU A 84 -10.99 -12.58 11.61
CA GLU A 84 -10.94 -13.59 12.66
C GLU A 84 -10.19 -14.83 12.13
N ASN A 85 -9.40 -15.45 12.98
CA ASN A 85 -8.77 -16.74 12.69
C ASN A 85 -9.55 -17.90 13.32
N GLU A 86 -9.20 -19.12 12.93
CA GLU A 86 -9.90 -20.34 13.38
C GLU A 86 -9.87 -20.55 14.89
N SER A 87 -8.96 -19.88 15.61
CA SER A 87 -8.82 -19.96 17.06
C SER A 87 -9.55 -18.83 17.80
N GLY A 88 -10.36 -18.01 17.11
CA GLY A 88 -11.06 -16.86 17.69
C GLY A 88 -10.16 -15.65 17.96
N GLY A 89 -8.93 -15.66 17.43
CA GLY A 89 -8.02 -14.52 17.42
C GLY A 89 -8.26 -13.61 16.20
N ILE A 90 -7.54 -12.50 16.14
CA ILE A 90 -7.64 -11.53 15.05
C ILE A 90 -6.29 -11.44 14.32
N GLU A 91 -6.32 -11.46 13.00
CA GLU A 91 -5.15 -11.36 12.12
C GLU A 91 -5.25 -10.14 11.19
N LEU A 92 -4.13 -9.43 11.04
CA LEU A 92 -3.92 -8.46 9.96
C LEU A 92 -3.38 -9.21 8.74
N VAL A 93 -4.06 -9.08 7.61
CA VAL A 93 -3.69 -9.71 6.34
C VAL A 93 -3.35 -8.63 5.33
N GLU A 94 -2.24 -8.81 4.63
CA GLU A 94 -1.83 -7.96 3.49
C GLU A 94 -1.85 -8.78 2.19
N ASP A 95 -2.70 -8.39 1.26
CA ASP A 95 -2.75 -8.94 -0.09
C ASP A 95 -2.20 -7.92 -1.10
N VAL A 96 -1.06 -8.24 -1.72
CA VAL A 96 -0.37 -7.34 -2.66
C VAL A 96 -0.46 -7.88 -4.09
N LEU A 97 -0.95 -7.06 -5.01
CA LEU A 97 -0.84 -7.28 -6.45
C LEU A 97 0.15 -6.28 -7.05
N ILE A 98 1.14 -6.78 -7.78
CA ILE A 98 2.18 -5.98 -8.41
C ILE A 98 2.04 -6.07 -9.93
N LYS A 99 1.88 -4.92 -10.59
CA LYS A 99 1.98 -4.74 -12.05
C LYS A 99 3.26 -3.97 -12.33
N ALA A 100 4.26 -4.64 -12.90
CA ALA A 100 5.54 -4.03 -13.24
C ALA A 100 6.18 -4.78 -14.42
N SER A 101 7.23 -4.22 -15.01
CA SER A 101 8.04 -4.93 -16.00
C SER A 101 8.70 -6.17 -15.39
N ARG A 102 9.01 -7.17 -16.22
CA ARG A 102 9.72 -8.39 -15.77
C ARG A 102 11.07 -8.08 -15.11
N LEU A 103 11.69 -6.97 -15.49
CA LEU A 103 12.95 -6.49 -14.91
C LEU A 103 12.75 -6.01 -13.46
N LEU A 104 11.62 -5.37 -13.16
CA LEU A 104 11.39 -4.71 -11.87
C LEU A 104 10.58 -5.56 -10.89
N VAL A 105 9.71 -6.46 -11.38
CA VAL A 105 8.77 -7.22 -10.54
C VAL A 105 9.48 -8.01 -9.43
N GLY A 106 10.66 -8.56 -9.70
CA GLY A 106 11.47 -9.26 -8.69
C GLY A 106 11.93 -8.34 -7.56
N THR A 107 12.42 -7.15 -7.90
CA THR A 107 12.84 -6.14 -6.91
C THR A 107 11.67 -5.63 -6.10
N VAL A 108 10.55 -5.27 -6.74
CA VAL A 108 9.35 -4.78 -6.03
C VAL A 108 8.81 -5.86 -5.10
N LYS A 109 8.70 -7.11 -5.57
CA LYS A 109 8.30 -8.24 -4.72
C LYS A 109 9.23 -8.44 -3.53
N ASN A 110 10.55 -8.36 -3.75
CA ASN A 110 11.53 -8.49 -2.68
C ASN A 110 11.36 -7.40 -1.61
N MET A 111 11.13 -6.15 -2.02
CA MET A 111 10.88 -5.02 -1.12
C MET A 111 9.64 -5.25 -0.25
N CYS A 112 8.54 -5.75 -0.81
CA CYS A 112 7.35 -6.13 -0.04
C CYS A 112 7.66 -7.26 0.95
N SER A 113 8.40 -8.28 0.54
CA SER A 113 8.64 -9.49 1.35
C SER A 113 9.72 -9.37 2.43
N THR A 114 10.65 -8.41 2.34
CA THR A 114 11.78 -8.33 3.27
C THR A 114 11.40 -7.63 4.59
N ASN A 115 10.47 -6.67 4.54
CA ASN A 115 10.19 -5.77 5.67
C ASN A 115 8.76 -5.85 6.21
N TRP A 116 7.95 -6.82 5.76
CA TRP A 116 6.52 -6.89 6.12
C TRP A 116 6.31 -7.01 7.64
N THR A 117 7.09 -7.82 8.35
CA THR A 117 6.94 -8.02 9.81
C THR A 117 7.12 -6.73 10.59
N THR A 118 8.08 -5.90 10.18
CA THR A 118 8.34 -4.60 10.81
C THR A 118 7.21 -3.63 10.52
N PHE A 119 6.72 -3.59 9.28
CA PHE A 119 5.65 -2.68 8.89
C PHE A 119 4.32 -3.07 9.53
N HIS A 120 3.95 -4.34 9.49
CA HIS A 120 2.74 -4.89 10.13
C HIS A 120 2.80 -4.70 11.65
N GLY A 121 3.97 -4.93 12.27
CA GLY A 121 4.16 -4.69 13.69
C GLY A 121 3.86 -3.24 14.09
N LYS A 122 4.28 -2.26 13.28
CA LYS A 122 3.95 -0.84 13.51
C LYS A 122 2.45 -0.57 13.38
N ILE A 123 1.79 -1.11 12.36
CA ILE A 123 0.34 -0.96 12.16
C ILE A 123 -0.41 -1.52 13.37
N VAL A 124 -0.07 -2.74 13.80
CA VAL A 124 -0.70 -3.39 14.96
C VAL A 124 -0.47 -2.59 16.25
N ASN A 125 0.73 -2.02 16.45
CA ASN A 125 1.00 -1.19 17.62
C ASN A 125 0.16 0.10 17.62
N LEU A 126 0.05 0.78 16.48
CA LEU A 126 -0.82 1.97 16.35
C LEU A 126 -2.29 1.64 16.62
N MET A 127 -2.78 0.49 16.16
CA MET A 127 -4.14 0.04 16.45
C MET A 127 -4.36 -0.18 17.95
N LYS A 128 -3.38 -0.78 18.65
CA LYS A 128 -3.44 -0.97 20.11
C LYS A 128 -3.46 0.35 20.86
N GLU A 129 -2.61 1.30 20.46
CA GLU A 129 -2.54 2.63 21.08
C GLU A 129 -3.83 3.44 20.88
N SER A 130 -4.43 3.37 19.68
CA SER A 130 -5.73 4.00 19.40
C SER A 130 -6.86 3.41 20.25
N SER A 131 -6.85 2.09 20.46
CA SER A 131 -7.85 1.42 21.30
C SER A 131 -7.73 1.75 22.79
N ALA A 132 -6.52 2.09 23.27
CA ALA A 132 -6.28 2.49 24.65
C ALA A 132 -6.70 3.93 24.96
N SER A 133 -6.97 4.73 23.92
CA SER A 133 -7.35 6.15 24.03
C SER A 133 -8.86 6.38 23.82
N SER A 134 -9.64 5.30 23.70
CA SER A 134 -11.09 5.30 23.43
C SER A 134 -11.89 4.84 24.64
#